data_AF-A0A8H7FMN1-F1
#
_entry.id   AF-A0A8H7FMN1-F1
#
_cell.length_a   1.000
_cell.length_b   1.000
_cell.length_c   1.000
_cell.angle_alpha   90.00
_cell.angle_beta   90.00
_cell.angle_gamma   90.00
#
_symmetry.space_group_name_H-M   'P 1'
#
loop_
_entity.id
_entity.type
_entity.pdbx_description
1 polymer ?
#
loop_
_entity_poly.entity_id
_entity_poly.type
_entity_poly.pdbx_seq_one_letter_code
_entity_poly.pdbx_strand_id
1 'polypeptide(L)'
;MRHKNAAQKGVLHRDISSGNILITGNQDRGKRGVLIDFDNACNLNNYNSAPDDPSTGTRAFMSSEILTKSEMKLLGNIQMGASSAPVAAKPIVGHLPVHDLEAFFWVLVYFCISREGPARRRAELSQEPSADTKPLVRHFTGLFAAESDLFLSDKKQNVWNSDAVAQKSIMHNVSRRTAPLIPLIAKMYRLLKHAYTTRLFDNLHDAIIEAFDEAEVELSNLPADEDPILLKHIASLREAEEERRRRKDMSGQGDIQSPSNKAMPTASASTFWTALPQLPQPHDSPSRPSKRVKTG
;
A
#
# COMPACT_ATOMS: atom_id res chain seq x y z
N MET A 1 7.85 -17.17 -6.39
CA MET A 1 8.29 -18.56 -6.12
C MET A 1 8.39 -18.91 -4.63
N ARG A 2 9.27 -18.29 -3.81
CA ARG A 2 9.44 -18.68 -2.39
C ARG A 2 8.14 -18.62 -1.57
N HIS A 3 7.40 -17.51 -1.69
CA HIS A 3 6.09 -17.35 -1.03
C HIS A 3 5.07 -18.42 -1.46
N LYS A 4 4.97 -18.71 -2.77
CA LYS A 4 4.13 -19.80 -3.30
C LYS A 4 4.46 -21.14 -2.62
N ASN A 5 5.74 -21.50 -2.56
CA ASN A 5 6.17 -22.77 -1.95
C ASN A 5 5.85 -22.83 -0.45
N ALA A 6 5.91 -21.69 0.26
CA ALA A 6 5.51 -21.61 1.66
C ALA A 6 3.99 -21.79 1.82
N ALA A 7 3.19 -21.05 1.02
CA ALA A 7 1.73 -21.12 1.03
C ALA A 7 1.22 -22.53 0.70
N GLN A 8 1.84 -23.23 -0.24
CA GLN A 8 1.52 -24.62 -0.58
C GLN A 8 1.79 -25.61 0.58
N LYS A 9 2.70 -25.26 1.49
CA LYS A 9 2.94 -26.00 2.74
C LYS A 9 2.05 -25.52 3.90
N GLY A 10 1.06 -24.67 3.61
CA GLY A 10 0.19 -24.05 4.59
C GLY A 10 0.86 -22.94 5.40
N VAL A 11 2.01 -22.39 4.98
CA VAL A 11 2.70 -21.32 5.73
C VAL A 11 2.40 -19.95 5.13
N LEU A 12 1.82 -19.07 5.94
CA LEU A 12 1.60 -17.66 5.62
C LEU A 12 2.71 -16.81 6.23
N HIS A 13 3.17 -15.78 5.52
CA HIS A 13 4.25 -14.94 6.03
C HIS A 13 3.74 -13.85 6.96
N ARG A 14 2.61 -13.22 6.63
CA ARG A 14 1.93 -12.17 7.42
C ARG A 14 2.68 -10.85 7.62
N ASP A 15 3.92 -10.74 7.17
CA ASP A 15 4.74 -9.53 7.26
C ASP A 15 5.60 -9.29 6.02
N ILE A 16 4.96 -9.34 4.87
CA ILE A 16 5.61 -8.95 3.62
C ILE A 16 5.87 -7.45 3.64
N SER A 17 7.15 -7.07 3.64
CA SER A 17 7.59 -5.68 3.65
C SER A 17 8.85 -5.50 2.80
N SER A 18 9.19 -4.26 2.47
CA SER A 18 10.44 -3.96 1.78
C SER A 18 11.70 -4.37 2.56
N GLY A 19 11.62 -4.49 3.90
CA GLY A 19 12.73 -4.96 4.74
C GLY A 19 12.92 -6.47 4.70
N ASN A 20 11.84 -7.21 4.40
CA ASN A 20 11.82 -8.67 4.46
C ASN A 20 12.08 -9.33 3.10
N ILE A 21 12.35 -8.52 2.06
CA ILE A 21 12.68 -8.97 0.71
C ILE A 21 14.12 -8.59 0.40
N LEU A 22 15.01 -9.58 0.36
CA LEU A 22 16.41 -9.40 -0.03
C LEU A 22 16.58 -9.67 -1.53
N ILE A 23 17.31 -8.80 -2.22
CA ILE A 23 17.74 -9.03 -3.61
C ILE A 23 19.21 -9.44 -3.57
N THR A 24 19.53 -10.63 -4.08
CA THR A 24 20.83 -11.29 -3.86
C THR A 24 21.88 -10.94 -4.91
N GLY A 25 21.50 -10.21 -5.97
CA GLY A 25 22.36 -9.92 -7.12
C GLY A 25 22.58 -11.12 -8.06
N ASN A 26 22.20 -12.33 -7.64
CA ASN A 26 22.20 -13.50 -8.49
C ASN A 26 21.19 -13.30 -9.64
N GLN A 27 21.56 -13.67 -10.87
CA GLN A 27 20.72 -13.54 -12.05
C GLN A 27 19.95 -14.81 -12.40
N ASP A 28 20.28 -15.95 -11.76
CA ASP A 28 19.58 -17.22 -11.95
C ASP A 28 18.12 -17.10 -11.52
N ARG A 29 17.21 -17.52 -12.40
CA ARG A 29 15.77 -17.60 -12.11
C ARG A 29 15.54 -18.36 -10.80
N GLY A 30 14.75 -17.76 -9.89
CA GLY A 30 14.45 -18.32 -8.58
C GLY A 30 15.49 -18.10 -7.47
N LYS A 31 16.68 -17.57 -7.78
CA LYS A 31 17.73 -17.23 -6.78
C LYS A 31 17.96 -15.73 -6.60
N ARG A 32 17.31 -14.90 -7.40
CA ARG A 32 17.50 -13.43 -7.45
C ARG A 32 17.00 -12.68 -6.21
N GLY A 33 16.13 -13.32 -5.43
CA GLY A 33 15.65 -12.76 -4.17
C GLY A 33 15.31 -13.82 -3.14
N VAL A 34 15.39 -13.42 -1.88
CA VAL A 34 15.10 -14.23 -0.70
C VAL A 34 14.09 -13.49 0.16
N LEU A 35 13.08 -14.22 0.62
CA LEU A 35 12.12 -13.74 1.62
C LEU A 35 12.66 -14.18 2.99
N ILE A 36 12.75 -13.24 3.92
CA ILE A 36 13.28 -13.43 5.29
C ILE A 36 12.23 -13.02 6.32
N ASP A 37 12.53 -13.22 7.61
CA ASP A 37 11.69 -12.77 8.73
C ASP A 37 10.31 -13.45 8.80
N PHE A 38 10.33 -14.73 9.17
CA PHE A 38 9.14 -15.56 9.36
C PHE A 38 8.64 -15.57 10.81
N ASP A 39 9.07 -14.61 11.65
CA ASP A 39 8.71 -14.58 13.07
C ASP A 39 7.20 -14.39 13.29
N ASN A 40 6.54 -13.70 12.34
CA ASN A 40 5.09 -13.51 12.31
C ASN A 40 4.34 -14.60 11.52
N ALA A 41 5.03 -15.61 10.98
CA ALA A 41 4.43 -16.60 10.12
C ALA A 41 3.47 -17.53 10.89
N CYS A 42 2.40 -18.00 10.23
CA CYS A 42 1.50 -18.99 10.82
C CYS A 42 1.20 -20.15 9.87
N ASN A 43 0.82 -21.28 10.46
CA ASN A 43 0.37 -22.45 9.71
C ASN A 43 -1.15 -22.40 9.54
N LEU A 44 -1.62 -22.18 8.30
CA LEU A 44 -3.01 -22.10 7.89
C LEU A 44 -3.85 -23.29 8.40
N ASN A 45 -3.27 -24.49 8.47
CA ASN A 45 -3.99 -25.70 8.89
C ASN A 45 -4.25 -25.75 10.40
N ASN A 46 -3.49 -24.99 11.20
CA ASN A 46 -3.59 -24.97 12.66
C ASN A 46 -4.12 -23.64 13.18
N TYR A 47 -4.46 -22.70 12.29
CA TYR A 47 -4.74 -21.32 12.65
C TYR A 47 -6.24 -21.03 12.71
N ASN A 48 -6.78 -20.90 13.91
CA ASN A 48 -8.06 -20.24 14.12
C ASN A 48 -7.81 -18.74 14.29
N SER A 49 -8.21 -17.93 13.32
CA SER A 49 -8.13 -16.48 13.41
C SER A 49 -9.01 -15.98 14.56
N ALA A 50 -8.38 -15.77 15.71
CA ALA A 50 -9.05 -15.22 16.88
C ALA A 50 -9.35 -13.73 16.65
N PRO A 51 -10.44 -13.19 17.22
CA PRO A 51 -10.73 -11.75 17.17
C PRO A 51 -9.56 -10.87 17.63
N ASP A 52 -8.81 -11.38 18.61
CA ASP A 52 -7.70 -10.70 19.27
C ASP A 52 -6.35 -10.98 18.63
N ASP A 53 -6.32 -11.68 17.48
CA ASP A 53 -5.09 -11.86 16.72
C ASP A 53 -4.49 -10.48 16.39
N PRO A 54 -3.27 -10.17 16.87
CA PRO A 54 -2.66 -8.89 16.58
C PRO A 54 -2.53 -8.74 15.06
N SER A 55 -2.85 -7.55 14.54
CA SER A 55 -2.48 -7.19 13.17
C SER A 55 -0.95 -7.10 13.11
N THR A 56 -0.30 -8.26 12.95
CA THR A 56 1.14 -8.37 12.80
C THR A 56 1.53 -7.91 11.41
N GLY A 57 2.59 -7.10 11.32
CA GLY A 57 3.22 -6.70 10.08
C GLY A 57 3.33 -5.20 9.83
N THR A 58 3.89 -4.84 8.68
CA THR A 58 4.10 -3.45 8.29
C THR A 58 2.80 -2.82 7.74
N ARG A 59 2.13 -1.97 8.53
CA ARG A 59 0.79 -1.37 8.22
C ARG A 59 0.63 -0.87 6.79
N ALA A 60 1.64 -0.20 6.25
CA ALA A 60 1.59 0.34 4.89
C ALA A 60 1.41 -0.71 3.80
N PHE A 61 1.82 -1.96 4.03
CA PHE A 61 1.74 -3.04 3.05
C PHE A 61 0.60 -4.02 3.35
N MET A 62 0.03 -3.99 4.55
CA MET A 62 -1.11 -4.85 4.90
C MET A 62 -2.28 -4.71 3.91
N SER A 63 -2.96 -5.81 3.64
CA SER A 63 -4.18 -5.79 2.83
C SER A 63 -5.29 -5.02 3.54
N SER A 64 -6.23 -4.50 2.77
CA SER A 64 -7.40 -3.83 3.34
C SER A 64 -8.22 -4.74 4.28
N GLU A 65 -8.37 -6.03 3.93
CA GLU A 65 -9.16 -6.96 4.74
C GLU A 65 -8.49 -7.22 6.10
N ILE A 66 -7.15 -7.23 6.15
CA ILE A 66 -6.39 -7.39 7.40
C ILE A 66 -6.42 -6.12 8.24
N LEU A 67 -6.29 -4.93 7.62
CA LEU A 67 -6.38 -3.65 8.34
C LEU A 67 -7.73 -3.45 9.04
N THR A 68 -8.81 -4.00 8.48
CA THR A 68 -10.18 -3.81 9.00
C THR A 68 -10.78 -5.06 9.64
N LYS A 69 -10.08 -6.20 9.56
CA LYS A 69 -10.58 -7.53 9.94
C LYS A 69 -11.94 -7.86 9.30
N SER A 70 -12.16 -7.37 8.08
CA SER A 70 -13.44 -7.41 7.37
C SER A 70 -13.22 -7.62 5.89
N GLU A 71 -14.12 -8.39 5.26
CA GLU A 71 -14.05 -8.60 3.81
C GLU A 71 -14.20 -7.27 3.06
N MET A 72 -13.48 -7.19 1.94
CA MET A 72 -13.48 -6.05 1.05
C MET A 72 -14.83 -5.93 0.35
N LYS A 73 -15.41 -4.72 0.38
CA LYS A 73 -16.66 -4.44 -0.30
C LYS A 73 -16.37 -3.93 -1.71
N LEU A 74 -16.18 -4.84 -2.64
CA LEU A 74 -16.10 -4.50 -4.06
C LEU A 74 -17.50 -4.43 -4.66
N LEU A 75 -17.73 -3.46 -5.57
CA LEU A 75 -19.04 -3.27 -6.22
C LEU A 75 -19.59 -4.55 -6.87
N GLY A 76 -18.73 -5.44 -7.36
CA GLY A 76 -19.11 -6.74 -7.93
C GLY A 76 -19.51 -7.82 -6.90
N ASN A 77 -19.24 -7.59 -5.61
CA ASN A 77 -19.45 -8.55 -4.52
C ASN A 77 -20.67 -8.19 -3.66
N ILE A 78 -21.33 -7.08 -3.97
CA ILE A 78 -22.53 -6.66 -3.25
C ILE A 78 -23.67 -7.56 -3.71
N GLN A 79 -23.96 -8.60 -2.94
CA GLN A 79 -25.21 -9.34 -3.08
C GLN A 79 -26.34 -8.34 -2.76
N MET A 80 -27.09 -7.94 -3.79
CA MET A 80 -28.32 -7.16 -3.65
C MET A 80 -29.39 -8.06 -3.02
N GLY A 81 -29.35 -8.18 -1.70
CA GLY A 81 -30.27 -8.99 -0.92
C GLY A 81 -30.11 -8.69 0.55
N ALA A 82 -30.91 -7.74 1.06
CA ALA A 82 -31.01 -7.46 2.48
C ALA A 82 -31.64 -8.67 3.20
N SER A 83 -30.84 -9.58 3.72
CA SER A 83 -31.33 -10.54 4.71
C SER A 83 -31.34 -9.88 6.08
N SER A 84 -32.54 -9.65 6.62
CA SER A 84 -32.83 -9.18 7.99
C SER A 84 -32.55 -10.24 9.06
N ALA A 85 -31.49 -11.04 8.88
CA ALA A 85 -31.04 -11.98 9.89
C ALA A 85 -30.35 -11.21 11.04
N PRO A 86 -30.48 -11.65 12.30
CA PRO A 86 -29.76 -11.05 13.41
C PRO A 86 -28.26 -11.02 13.09
N VAL A 87 -27.59 -9.94 13.48
CA VAL A 87 -26.15 -9.72 13.27
C VAL A 87 -25.37 -10.79 14.05
N ALA A 88 -25.28 -12.00 13.49
CA ALA A 88 -24.26 -12.96 13.87
C ALA A 88 -22.92 -12.23 13.73
N ALA A 89 -22.06 -12.34 14.74
CA ALA A 89 -20.75 -11.70 14.76
C ALA A 89 -20.10 -11.92 13.39
N LYS A 90 -19.88 -10.81 12.67
CA LYS A 90 -19.38 -10.83 11.30
C LYS A 90 -18.12 -11.70 11.26
N PRO A 91 -18.03 -12.72 10.39
CA PRO A 91 -16.89 -13.61 10.38
C PRO A 91 -15.62 -12.78 10.16
N ILE A 92 -14.68 -12.96 11.08
CA ILE A 92 -13.40 -12.25 11.08
C ILE A 92 -12.60 -12.81 9.93
N VAL A 93 -12.14 -11.94 9.04
CA VAL A 93 -11.33 -12.37 7.91
C VAL A 93 -10.00 -12.89 8.44
N GLY A 94 -9.79 -14.20 8.29
CA GLY A 94 -8.50 -14.81 8.56
C GLY A 94 -7.48 -14.45 7.50
N HIS A 95 -6.19 -14.48 7.88
CA HIS A 95 -5.14 -14.21 6.91
C HIS A 95 -5.09 -15.32 5.85
N LEU A 96 -5.04 -14.94 4.58
CA LEU A 96 -4.99 -15.84 3.43
C LEU A 96 -3.77 -15.52 2.58
N PRO A 97 -3.31 -16.45 1.71
CA PRO A 97 -2.18 -16.18 0.84
C PRO A 97 -2.36 -14.94 -0.06
N VAL A 98 -3.60 -14.61 -0.44
CA VAL A 98 -3.91 -13.39 -1.22
C VAL A 98 -3.55 -12.10 -0.49
N HIS A 99 -3.60 -12.07 0.85
CA HIS A 99 -3.23 -10.88 1.62
C HIS A 99 -1.73 -10.61 1.56
N ASP A 100 -0.90 -11.66 1.58
CA ASP A 100 0.54 -11.54 1.35
C ASP A 100 0.83 -11.12 -0.10
N LEU A 101 0.04 -11.61 -1.08
CA LEU A 101 0.15 -11.21 -2.49
C LEU A 101 -0.24 -9.73 -2.71
N GLU A 102 -1.29 -9.26 -2.03
CA GLU A 102 -1.62 -7.82 -2.00
C GLU A 102 -0.49 -7.00 -1.36
N ALA A 103 0.16 -7.51 -0.32
CA ALA A 103 1.30 -6.85 0.28
C ALA A 103 2.50 -6.75 -0.69
N PHE A 104 2.79 -7.78 -1.49
CA PHE A 104 3.78 -7.69 -2.58
C PHE A 104 3.43 -6.60 -3.60
N PHE A 105 2.14 -6.47 -3.97
CA PHE A 105 1.68 -5.38 -4.84
C PHE A 105 1.94 -4.01 -4.20
N TRP A 106 1.59 -3.82 -2.93
CA TRP A 106 1.82 -2.55 -2.23
C TRP A 106 3.30 -2.22 -2.08
N VAL A 107 4.17 -3.22 -1.87
CA VAL A 107 5.62 -3.03 -1.86
C VAL A 107 6.10 -2.54 -3.25
N LEU A 108 5.68 -3.18 -4.34
CA LEU A 108 6.03 -2.77 -5.70
C LEU A 108 5.59 -1.32 -5.97
N VAL A 109 4.33 -0.99 -5.67
CA VAL A 109 3.79 0.36 -5.85
C VAL A 109 4.54 1.38 -5.01
N TYR A 110 4.84 1.06 -3.75
CA TYR A 110 5.62 1.93 -2.87
C TYR A 110 7.00 2.23 -3.47
N PHE A 111 7.71 1.22 -3.98
CA PHE A 111 9.00 1.42 -4.63
C PHE A 111 8.87 2.33 -5.86
N CYS A 112 7.90 2.05 -6.75
CA CYS A 112 7.71 2.79 -8.00
C CYS A 112 7.24 4.24 -7.79
N ILE A 113 6.51 4.54 -6.72
CA ILE A 113 6.09 5.91 -6.43
C ILE A 113 7.17 6.67 -5.64
N SER A 114 7.87 6.01 -4.72
CA SER A 114 8.74 6.70 -3.75
C SER A 114 10.18 6.89 -4.19
N ARG A 115 10.66 6.17 -5.21
CA ARG A 115 12.08 6.19 -5.60
C ARG A 115 12.29 6.98 -6.88
N GLU A 116 13.29 7.87 -6.87
CA GLU A 116 13.84 8.52 -8.07
C GLU A 116 15.15 7.87 -8.54
N GLY A 117 15.69 6.95 -7.73
CA GLY A 117 17.05 6.44 -7.82
C GLY A 117 17.20 5.04 -7.25
N PRO A 118 18.29 4.32 -7.59
CA PRO A 118 18.73 3.19 -6.80
C PRO A 118 18.94 3.76 -5.40
N ALA A 119 18.12 3.29 -4.47
CA ALA A 119 18.09 3.70 -3.08
C ALA A 119 17.90 5.20 -2.76
N ARG A 120 17.59 6.04 -3.75
CA ARG A 120 17.25 7.45 -3.52
C ARG A 120 15.74 7.66 -3.49
N ARG A 121 15.23 8.25 -2.41
CA ARG A 121 13.82 8.64 -2.29
C ARG A 121 13.59 9.92 -3.09
N ARG A 122 12.42 10.05 -3.69
CA ARG A 122 11.95 11.28 -4.32
C ARG A 122 11.96 12.44 -3.33
N ALA A 123 12.61 13.53 -3.70
CA ALA A 123 12.70 14.74 -2.88
C ALA A 123 11.31 15.32 -2.58
N GLU A 124 10.37 15.19 -3.51
CA GLU A 124 8.99 15.67 -3.39
C GLU A 124 8.23 15.04 -2.22
N LEU A 125 8.68 13.86 -1.74
CA LEU A 125 8.09 13.16 -0.59
C LEU A 125 8.77 13.50 0.74
N SER A 126 9.79 14.35 0.73
CA SER A 126 10.57 14.74 1.92
C SER A 126 10.65 16.25 2.13
N GLN A 127 10.04 17.02 1.23
CA GLN A 127 9.99 18.49 1.27
C GLN A 127 8.54 18.96 1.49
N GLU A 128 8.40 20.21 1.91
CA GLU A 128 7.09 20.86 1.97
C GLU A 128 6.40 20.82 0.59
N PRO A 129 5.15 20.32 0.49
CA PRO A 129 4.52 20.14 -0.81
C PRO A 129 4.21 21.47 -1.49
N SER A 130 4.69 21.65 -2.72
CA SER A 130 4.24 22.73 -3.60
C SER A 130 2.86 22.40 -4.18
N ALA A 131 2.23 23.36 -4.87
CA ALA A 131 0.95 23.11 -5.55
C ALA A 131 1.01 21.89 -6.50
N ASP A 132 2.15 21.72 -7.19
CA ASP A 132 2.36 20.64 -8.16
C ASP A 132 2.65 19.29 -7.50
N THR A 133 3.35 19.26 -6.36
CA THR A 133 3.70 17.99 -5.68
C THR A 133 2.63 17.55 -4.68
N LYS A 134 1.71 18.44 -4.28
CA LYS A 134 0.62 18.14 -3.34
C LYS A 134 -0.23 16.93 -3.73
N PRO A 135 -0.61 16.69 -5.00
CA PRO A 135 -1.34 15.48 -5.39
C PRO A 135 -0.53 14.19 -5.13
N LEU A 136 0.75 14.17 -5.50
CA LEU A 136 1.65 13.04 -5.25
C LEU A 136 1.75 12.74 -3.76
N VAL A 137 2.06 13.76 -2.95
CA VAL A 137 2.20 13.62 -1.50
C VAL A 137 0.89 13.13 -0.88
N ARG A 138 -0.26 13.68 -1.29
CA ARG A 138 -1.58 13.25 -0.80
C ARG A 138 -1.86 11.78 -1.11
N HIS A 139 -1.62 11.32 -2.34
CA HIS A 139 -1.85 9.93 -2.72
C HIS A 139 -0.89 8.99 -2.00
N PHE A 140 0.40 9.36 -1.92
CA PHE A 140 1.41 8.59 -1.21
C PHE A 140 1.06 8.44 0.27
N THR A 141 0.74 9.54 0.96
CA THR A 141 0.35 9.52 2.37
C THR A 141 -0.91 8.69 2.58
N GLY A 142 -1.92 8.85 1.73
CA GLY A 142 -3.15 8.06 1.84
C GLY A 142 -2.95 6.56 1.66
N LEU A 143 -2.01 6.15 0.81
CA LEU A 143 -1.77 4.73 0.50
C LEU A 143 -0.76 4.05 1.44
N PHE A 144 0.13 4.80 2.09
CA PHE A 144 1.27 4.22 2.83
C PHE A 144 1.57 4.84 4.19
N ALA A 145 1.10 6.05 4.48
CA ALA A 145 1.49 6.78 5.70
C ALA A 145 0.29 7.35 6.48
N ALA A 146 -0.92 6.86 6.21
CA ALA A 146 -2.10 7.26 6.95
C ALA A 146 -2.04 6.73 8.39
N GLU A 147 -2.33 7.59 9.35
CA GLU A 147 -2.31 7.24 10.77
C GLU A 147 -3.42 6.25 11.14
N SER A 148 -4.58 6.35 10.49
CA SER A 148 -5.74 5.48 10.74
C SER A 148 -5.76 4.27 9.81
N ASP A 149 -5.89 3.07 10.38
CA ASP A 149 -6.09 1.82 9.61
C ASP A 149 -7.34 1.86 8.75
N LEU A 150 -8.41 2.47 9.26
CA LEU A 150 -9.66 2.66 8.50
C LEU A 150 -9.43 3.56 7.28
N PHE A 151 -8.68 4.65 7.45
CA PHE A 151 -8.38 5.55 6.33
C PHE A 151 -7.43 4.91 5.31
N LEU A 152 -6.40 4.20 5.79
CA LEU A 152 -5.47 3.47 4.95
C LEU A 152 -6.20 2.39 4.13
N SER A 153 -7.06 1.61 4.80
CA SER A 153 -7.94 0.62 4.17
C SER A 153 -8.87 1.28 3.15
N ASP A 154 -9.57 2.36 3.50
CA ASP A 154 -10.46 3.08 2.58
C ASP A 154 -9.72 3.48 1.29
N LYS A 155 -8.51 4.04 1.41
CA LYS A 155 -7.72 4.44 0.24
C LYS A 155 -7.34 3.26 -0.64
N LYS A 156 -6.97 2.13 -0.04
CA LYS A 156 -6.69 0.87 -0.76
C LYS A 156 -7.94 0.29 -1.41
N GLN A 157 -9.09 0.26 -0.72
CA GLN A 157 -10.35 -0.20 -1.30
C GLN A 157 -10.83 0.65 -2.47
N ASN A 158 -10.63 1.96 -2.41
CA ASN A 158 -10.96 2.86 -3.51
C ASN A 158 -10.14 2.57 -4.78
N VAL A 159 -8.87 2.15 -4.64
CA VAL A 159 -8.05 1.69 -5.77
C VAL A 159 -8.68 0.44 -6.42
N TRP A 160 -9.09 -0.53 -5.61
CA TRP A 160 -9.70 -1.77 -6.12
C TRP A 160 -11.07 -1.52 -6.78
N ASN A 161 -11.85 -0.56 -6.25
CA ASN A 161 -13.20 -0.24 -6.75
C ASN A 161 -13.24 0.64 -8.00
N SER A 162 -12.16 1.35 -8.34
CA SER A 162 -12.18 2.31 -9.45
C SER A 162 -10.88 2.33 -10.24
N ASP A 163 -10.97 1.97 -11.52
CA ASP A 163 -9.82 2.05 -12.44
C ASP A 163 -9.31 3.49 -12.56
N ALA A 164 -10.22 4.48 -12.53
CA ALA A 164 -9.85 5.90 -12.53
C ALA A 164 -9.08 6.29 -11.28
N VAL A 165 -9.44 5.76 -10.10
CA VAL A 165 -8.68 5.97 -8.86
C VAL A 165 -7.33 5.29 -8.96
N ALA A 166 -7.24 4.02 -9.38
CA ALA A 166 -5.98 3.31 -9.55
C ALA A 166 -5.04 4.06 -10.51
N GLN A 167 -5.55 4.54 -11.64
CA GLN A 167 -4.80 5.33 -12.59
C GLN A 167 -4.26 6.62 -11.96
N LYS A 168 -5.14 7.37 -11.28
CA LYS A 168 -4.79 8.68 -10.69
C LYS A 168 -3.87 8.59 -9.47
N SER A 169 -4.08 7.61 -8.59
CA SER A 169 -3.35 7.48 -7.33
C SER A 169 -2.08 6.64 -7.47
N ILE A 170 -2.02 5.71 -8.43
CA ILE A 170 -0.85 4.85 -8.66
C ILE A 170 -0.15 5.21 -9.96
N MET A 171 -0.75 4.92 -11.11
CA MET A 171 -0.04 4.94 -12.40
C MET A 171 0.54 6.31 -12.75
N HIS A 172 -0.23 7.38 -12.54
CA HIS A 172 0.23 8.75 -12.78
C HIS A 172 1.31 9.23 -11.81
N ASN A 173 1.49 8.55 -10.67
CA ASN A 173 2.48 8.92 -9.65
C ASN A 173 3.75 8.06 -9.71
N VAL A 174 3.80 7.03 -10.57
CA VAL A 174 5.01 6.24 -10.80
C VAL A 174 6.13 7.16 -11.29
N SER A 175 7.31 7.04 -10.70
CA SER A 175 8.45 7.88 -11.08
C SER A 175 8.90 7.55 -12.50
N ARG A 176 9.48 8.54 -13.19
CA ARG A 176 9.99 8.37 -14.56
C ARG A 176 10.93 7.18 -14.71
N ARG A 177 11.80 6.95 -13.71
CA ARG A 177 12.75 5.83 -13.72
C ARG A 177 12.06 4.47 -13.71
N THR A 178 10.98 4.34 -12.94
CA THR A 178 10.25 3.08 -12.78
C THR A 178 9.02 3.01 -13.67
N ALA A 179 8.83 3.96 -14.60
CA ALA A 179 7.74 3.96 -15.56
C ALA A 179 7.68 2.67 -16.40
N PRO A 180 8.80 2.01 -16.77
CA PRO A 180 8.75 0.70 -17.42
C PRO A 180 8.06 -0.42 -16.63
N LEU A 181 7.85 -0.26 -15.31
CA LEU A 181 7.13 -1.21 -14.48
C LEU A 181 5.61 -0.98 -14.44
N ILE A 182 5.10 0.09 -15.07
CA ILE A 182 3.65 0.38 -15.13
C ILE A 182 2.85 -0.82 -15.68
N PRO A 183 3.26 -1.51 -16.77
CA PRO A 183 2.55 -2.69 -17.27
C PRO A 183 2.43 -3.81 -16.23
N LEU A 184 3.51 -4.09 -15.49
CA LEU A 184 3.51 -5.08 -14.39
C LEU A 184 2.53 -4.68 -13.28
N ILE A 185 2.58 -3.43 -12.82
CA ILE A 185 1.65 -2.91 -11.80
C ILE A 185 0.20 -3.05 -12.29
N ALA A 186 -0.07 -2.69 -13.54
CA ALA A 186 -1.41 -2.78 -14.13
C ALA A 186 -1.89 -4.23 -14.27
N LYS A 187 -1.00 -5.17 -14.61
CA LYS A 187 -1.34 -6.60 -14.69
C LYS A 187 -1.62 -7.19 -13.31
N MET A 188 -0.76 -6.94 -12.32
CA MET A 188 -1.00 -7.35 -10.93
C MET A 188 -2.29 -6.75 -10.37
N TYR A 189 -2.55 -5.47 -10.63
CA TYR A 189 -3.79 -4.78 -10.24
C TYR A 189 -5.02 -5.53 -10.76
N ARG A 190 -5.05 -5.85 -12.06
CA ARG A 190 -6.17 -6.57 -12.69
C ARG A 190 -6.36 -7.97 -12.10
N LEU A 191 -5.28 -8.72 -11.89
CA LEU A 191 -5.31 -10.06 -11.30
C LEU A 191 -5.87 -10.03 -9.88
N LEU A 192 -5.35 -9.16 -9.01
CA LEU A 192 -5.81 -9.03 -7.63
C LEU A 192 -7.25 -8.52 -7.56
N LYS A 193 -7.60 -7.50 -8.36
CA LYS A 193 -8.96 -6.97 -8.44
C LYS A 193 -9.95 -8.07 -8.86
N HIS A 194 -9.63 -8.84 -9.88
CA HIS A 194 -10.48 -9.95 -10.32
C HIS A 194 -10.61 -11.02 -9.23
N ALA A 195 -9.51 -11.42 -8.59
CA ALA A 195 -9.51 -12.42 -7.54
C ALA A 195 -10.35 -11.98 -6.33
N TYR A 196 -10.21 -10.73 -5.88
CA TYR A 196 -11.06 -10.18 -4.83
C TYR A 196 -12.52 -10.05 -5.26
N THR A 197 -12.79 -9.74 -6.52
CA THR A 197 -14.16 -9.57 -7.03
C THR A 197 -14.90 -10.92 -7.12
N THR A 198 -14.21 -11.96 -7.57
CA THR A 198 -14.79 -13.30 -7.72
C THR A 198 -14.66 -14.15 -6.46
N ARG A 199 -13.84 -13.72 -5.49
CA ARG A 199 -13.37 -14.51 -4.35
C ARG A 199 -12.72 -15.85 -4.75
N LEU A 200 -12.17 -15.90 -5.97
CA LEU A 200 -11.41 -17.03 -6.50
C LEU A 200 -9.92 -16.68 -6.45
N PHE A 201 -9.18 -17.40 -5.60
CA PHE A 201 -7.75 -17.17 -5.38
C PHE A 201 -6.88 -18.28 -5.97
N ASP A 202 -7.48 -19.29 -6.60
CA ASP A 202 -6.78 -20.40 -7.23
C ASP A 202 -5.86 -19.91 -8.35
N ASN A 203 -4.66 -20.49 -8.44
CA ASN A 203 -3.62 -20.14 -9.42
C ASN A 203 -3.16 -18.67 -9.41
N LEU A 204 -3.59 -17.85 -8.44
CA LEU A 204 -3.23 -16.44 -8.38
C LEU A 204 -1.72 -16.24 -8.23
N HIS A 205 -1.03 -17.10 -7.45
CA HIS A 205 0.42 -17.10 -7.38
C HIS A 205 1.08 -17.29 -8.74
N ASP A 206 0.57 -18.22 -9.54
CA ASP A 206 1.15 -18.55 -10.84
C ASP A 206 0.92 -17.41 -11.83
N ALA A 207 -0.29 -16.86 -11.88
CA ALA A 207 -0.59 -15.71 -12.72
C ALA A 207 0.26 -14.48 -12.36
N ILE A 208 0.52 -14.24 -11.06
CA ILE A 208 1.42 -13.16 -10.63
C ILE A 208 2.87 -13.48 -11.02
N ILE A 209 3.36 -14.71 -10.80
CA ILE A 209 4.73 -15.08 -11.20
C ILE A 209 4.92 -14.90 -12.71
N GLU A 210 3.95 -15.32 -13.53
CA GLU A 210 3.97 -15.13 -14.98
C GLU A 210 3.97 -13.64 -15.36
N ALA A 211 3.22 -12.79 -14.64
CA ALA A 211 3.28 -11.35 -14.85
C ALA A 211 4.69 -10.78 -14.61
N PHE A 212 5.41 -11.28 -13.59
CA PHE A 212 6.81 -10.90 -13.38
C PHE A 212 7.74 -11.44 -14.47
N ASP A 213 7.57 -12.69 -14.90
CA ASP A 213 8.38 -13.28 -15.97
C ASP A 213 8.21 -12.50 -17.29
N GLU A 214 6.98 -12.10 -17.64
CA GLU A 214 6.72 -11.23 -18.81
C GLU A 214 7.38 -9.86 -18.67
N ALA A 215 7.25 -9.22 -17.50
CA ALA A 215 7.87 -7.92 -17.25
C ALA A 215 9.40 -8.00 -17.37
N GLU A 216 10.03 -9.08 -16.93
CA GLU A 216 11.47 -9.28 -17.12
C GLU A 216 11.86 -9.36 -18.59
N VAL A 217 11.07 -10.05 -19.42
CA VAL A 217 11.29 -10.12 -20.87
C VAL A 217 11.14 -8.73 -21.50
N GLU A 218 10.06 -8.01 -21.16
CA GLU A 218 9.82 -6.65 -21.67
C GLU A 218 10.96 -5.70 -21.30
N LEU A 219 11.40 -5.71 -20.04
CA LEU A 219 12.49 -4.86 -19.56
C LEU A 219 13.83 -5.22 -20.20
N SER A 220 14.07 -6.48 -20.51
CA SER A 220 15.30 -6.93 -21.19
C SER A 220 15.35 -6.51 -22.66
N ASN A 221 14.20 -6.25 -23.26
CA ASN A 221 14.06 -5.78 -24.64
C ASN A 221 14.10 -4.26 -24.78
N LEU A 222 14.08 -3.52 -23.66
CA LEU A 222 14.27 -2.08 -23.72
C LEU A 222 15.68 -1.80 -24.26
N PRO A 223 15.83 -0.78 -25.13
CA PRO A 223 17.15 -0.37 -25.56
C PRO A 223 17.96 -0.11 -24.30
N ALA A 224 19.11 -0.78 -24.18
CA ALA A 224 20.02 -0.50 -23.10
C ALA A 224 20.31 1.00 -23.16
N ASP A 225 20.04 1.70 -22.07
CA ASP A 225 20.46 3.09 -21.89
C ASP A 225 21.98 3.01 -21.67
N GLU A 226 22.70 2.64 -22.73
CA GLU A 226 24.15 2.44 -22.80
C GLU A 226 24.83 3.81 -22.82
N ASP A 227 24.54 4.65 -21.84
CA ASP A 227 25.47 5.69 -21.45
C ASP A 227 26.37 5.10 -20.35
N PRO A 228 27.63 4.73 -20.68
CA PRO A 228 28.57 4.21 -19.69
C PRO A 228 28.78 5.19 -18.53
N ILE A 229 28.58 6.50 -18.76
CA ILE A 229 28.67 7.54 -17.73
C ILE A 229 27.49 7.40 -16.76
N LEU A 230 26.26 7.20 -17.26
CA LEU A 230 25.08 6.99 -16.43
C LEU A 230 25.18 5.68 -15.63
N LEU A 231 25.66 4.59 -16.25
CA LEU A 231 25.87 3.31 -15.55
C LEU A 231 26.92 3.41 -14.45
N LYS A 232 28.06 4.07 -14.74
CA LYS A 232 29.11 4.33 -13.73
C LYS A 232 28.58 5.24 -12.61
N HIS A 233 27.77 6.24 -12.95
CA HIS A 233 27.13 7.10 -11.96
C HIS A 233 26.12 6.33 -11.09
N ILE A 234 25.30 5.45 -11.69
CA ILE A 234 24.38 4.56 -10.97
C ILE A 234 25.13 3.62 -10.03
N ALA A 235 26.25 3.03 -10.47
CA ALA A 235 27.10 2.19 -9.63
C ALA A 235 27.69 2.97 -8.45
N SER A 236 28.22 4.16 -8.70
CA SER A 236 28.73 5.06 -7.65
C SER A 236 27.64 5.47 -6.65
N LEU A 237 26.43 5.77 -7.12
CA LEU A 237 25.28 6.07 -6.25
C LEU A 237 24.88 4.86 -5.39
N ARG A 238 24.94 3.63 -5.94
CA ARG A 238 24.69 2.41 -5.19
C ARG A 238 25.72 2.22 -4.07
N GLU A 239 27.01 2.37 -4.38
CA GLU A 239 28.10 2.26 -3.40
C GLU A 239 28.00 3.33 -2.31
N ALA A 240 27.75 4.59 -2.69
CA ALA A 240 27.62 5.69 -1.74
C ALA A 240 26.43 5.50 -0.80
N GLU A 241 25.31 5.01 -1.31
CA GLU A 241 24.19 4.64 -0.45
C GLU A 241 24.53 3.45 0.45
N GLU A 242 25.13 2.38 -0.08
CA GLU A 242 25.44 1.19 0.70
C GLU A 242 26.37 1.55 1.87
N GLU A 243 27.34 2.42 1.61
CA GLU A 243 28.19 3.04 2.63
C GLU A 243 27.38 3.89 3.62
N ARG A 244 26.44 4.72 3.14
CA ARG A 244 25.53 5.48 4.01
C ARG A 244 24.70 4.56 4.91
N ARG A 245 24.21 3.42 4.39
CA ARG A 245 23.47 2.41 5.16
C ARG A 245 24.36 1.76 6.19
N ARG A 246 25.55 1.29 5.82
CA ARG A 246 26.54 0.73 6.77
C ARG A 246 26.86 1.72 7.89
N ARG A 247 27.10 2.99 7.57
CA ARG A 247 27.33 4.05 8.58
C ARG A 247 26.14 4.24 9.50
N LYS A 248 24.92 4.14 8.95
CA LYS A 248 23.67 4.30 9.70
C LYS A 248 23.35 3.09 10.59
N ASP A 249 23.67 1.90 10.12
CA ASP A 249 23.56 0.66 10.90
C ASP A 249 24.60 0.64 12.03
N MET A 250 25.83 1.10 11.77
CA MET A 250 26.87 1.26 12.78
C MET A 250 26.55 2.37 13.81
N SER A 251 25.80 3.41 13.44
CA SER A 251 25.42 4.48 14.37
C SER A 251 24.20 4.14 15.22
N GLY A 252 23.63 2.94 15.08
CA GLY A 252 22.41 2.52 15.80
C GLY A 252 21.16 3.32 15.41
N GLN A 253 21.25 4.22 14.43
CA GLN A 253 20.14 4.99 13.88
C GLN A 253 19.59 4.31 12.64
N GLY A 254 19.38 3.00 12.61
CA GLY A 254 18.86 2.32 11.42
C GLY A 254 17.59 2.99 10.87
N ASP A 255 17.64 3.57 9.67
CA ASP A 255 16.41 3.88 8.93
C ASP A 255 16.02 2.61 8.19
N ILE A 256 15.46 1.68 8.96
CA ILE A 256 14.44 0.80 8.43
C ILE A 256 13.15 1.63 8.40
N GLN A 257 13.14 2.72 7.63
CA GLN A 257 11.89 3.37 7.25
C GLN A 257 11.29 2.60 6.05
N SER A 258 11.07 1.29 6.23
CA SER A 258 9.74 0.77 5.91
C SER A 258 8.75 1.68 6.65
N PRO A 259 7.59 2.06 6.11
CA PRO A 259 6.66 2.92 6.84
C PRO A 259 6.39 2.29 8.23
N SER A 260 7.09 2.79 9.25
CA SER A 260 7.09 2.18 10.57
C SER A 260 5.87 2.72 11.29
N ASN A 261 5.39 1.98 12.29
CA ASN A 261 4.25 2.37 13.13
C ASN A 261 4.45 3.69 13.93
N LYS A 262 5.54 4.43 13.71
CA LYS A 262 5.81 5.71 14.36
C LYS A 262 5.19 6.84 13.55
N ALA A 263 4.28 7.57 14.19
CA ALA A 263 3.73 8.83 13.72
C ALA A 263 4.87 9.76 13.27
N MET A 264 4.65 10.47 12.16
CA MET A 264 5.55 11.57 11.77
C MET A 264 5.60 12.59 12.91
N PRO A 265 6.76 13.21 13.19
CA PRO A 265 6.82 14.30 14.15
C PRO A 265 5.87 15.40 13.69
N THR A 266 4.99 15.81 14.61
CA THR A 266 4.01 16.87 14.40
C THR A 266 4.73 18.16 14.06
N ALA A 267 4.70 18.56 12.78
CA ALA A 267 4.88 19.95 12.43
C ALA A 267 3.69 20.71 13.03
N SER A 268 3.99 21.60 13.98
CA SER A 268 3.06 22.51 14.63
C SER A 268 2.03 23.08 13.66
N ALA A 269 0.78 22.63 13.78
CA ALA A 269 -0.37 23.13 13.04
C ALA A 269 -0.88 24.46 13.62
N SER A 270 0.00 25.47 13.75
CA SER A 270 -0.34 26.73 14.45
C SER A 270 -0.33 27.99 13.56
N THR A 271 -0.22 27.93 12.23
CA THR A 271 -0.15 29.19 11.44
C THR A 271 -0.91 29.20 10.12
N PHE A 272 -2.01 28.43 9.99
CA PHE A 272 -2.81 28.45 8.75
C PHE A 272 -4.30 28.81 8.92
N TRP A 273 -4.77 29.15 10.12
CA TRP A 273 -6.14 29.65 10.34
C TRP A 273 -6.21 31.17 10.46
N THR A 274 -5.73 31.89 9.45
CA THR A 274 -6.03 33.33 9.34
C THR A 274 -6.13 33.75 7.88
N ALA A 275 -7.22 33.34 7.23
CA ALA A 275 -7.94 34.11 6.20
C ALA A 275 -8.94 33.19 5.48
N LEU A 276 -10.17 33.12 6.00
CA LEU A 276 -11.33 32.82 5.16
C LEU A 276 -12.21 34.09 5.12
N PRO A 277 -12.66 34.56 3.94
CA PRO A 277 -13.66 35.61 3.85
C PRO A 277 -14.97 35.11 4.48
N GLN A 278 -15.58 35.93 5.35
CA GLN A 278 -16.85 35.62 5.99
C GLN A 278 -17.97 35.47 4.95
N LEU A 279 -18.68 34.34 5.01
CA LEU A 279 -19.96 34.16 4.31
C LEU A 279 -21.02 35.11 4.89
N PRO A 280 -21.90 35.71 4.06
CA PRO A 280 -22.94 36.62 4.53
C PRO A 280 -24.01 35.87 5.34
N GLN A 281 -24.41 36.48 6.46
CA GLN A 281 -25.43 35.97 7.39
C GLN A 281 -26.83 36.07 6.76
N PRO A 282 -27.74 35.09 7.00
CA PRO A 282 -29.09 35.14 6.49
C PRO A 282 -29.95 36.18 7.24
N HIS A 283 -30.70 36.95 6.45
CA HIS A 283 -31.67 37.94 6.90
C HIS A 283 -32.84 37.32 7.70
N ASP A 284 -33.29 38.10 8.69
CA ASP A 284 -34.45 37.86 9.54
C ASP A 284 -35.74 37.54 8.77
N SER A 285 -36.53 36.61 9.32
CA SER A 285 -37.95 36.45 9.01
C SER A 285 -38.77 36.47 10.32
N PRO A 286 -39.97 37.07 10.32
CA PRO A 286 -40.58 37.59 11.54
C PRO A 286 -41.35 36.56 12.37
N SER A 287 -41.39 36.87 13.67
CA SER A 287 -42.08 36.28 14.80
C SER A 287 -43.51 35.76 14.57
N ARG A 288 -43.84 34.62 15.21
CA ARG A 288 -45.23 34.15 15.46
C ARG A 288 -45.47 34.03 16.98
N PRO A 289 -46.61 34.50 17.52
CA PRO A 289 -46.76 34.72 18.96
C PRO A 289 -47.19 33.48 19.77
N SER A 290 -46.76 33.43 21.02
CA SER A 290 -47.04 32.37 22.00
C SER A 290 -48.50 32.36 22.46
N LYS A 291 -49.14 31.19 22.51
CA LYS A 291 -50.35 30.96 23.32
C LYS A 291 -49.96 30.42 24.69
N ARG A 292 -50.33 31.19 25.71
CA ARG A 292 -50.19 30.90 27.14
C ARG A 292 -51.45 30.19 27.62
N VAL A 293 -51.33 28.98 28.15
CA VAL A 293 -52.39 28.30 28.91
C VAL A 293 -52.32 28.82 30.35
N LYS A 294 -53.45 29.32 30.87
CA LYS A 294 -53.66 29.55 32.31
C LYS A 294 -54.73 28.57 32.78
N THR A 295 -54.45 27.96 33.91
CA THR A 295 -55.37 27.22 34.78
C THR A 295 -56.43 28.14 35.36
N GLY A 296 -57.68 27.66 35.38
CA GLY A 296 -58.88 28.29 35.90
C GLY A 296 -60.10 27.62 35.30
#